data_AF-A0ABD0PE77-F1
#
_entry.id   AF-A0ABD0PE77-F1
#
_cell.length_a   1.000
_cell.length_b   1.000
_cell.length_c   1.000
_cell.angle_alpha   90.00
_cell.angle_beta   90.00
_cell.angle_gamma   90.00
#
_symmetry.space_group_name_H-M   'P 1'
#
loop_
_entity.id
_entity.type
_entity.pdbx_description
1 polymer ?
#
loop_
_entity_poly.entity_id
_entity_poly.type
_entity_poly.pdbx_seq_one_letter_code
_entity_poly.pdbx_strand_id
1 'polypeptide(L)'
;GDQVGIAPRMFKALVGRGHPEFSTNRQQDAQEFLLHFINMVERNCRSGMNPSEAFRFLVEEKIVCQQSQKAKYTQRVDYIVQLPVPMDQATNMEELQEAERRREEADTTCSNPIRCLFGCSQRTGNTHRFLELCSASQNHCHK
;
A
#
# COMPACT_ATOMS: atom_id res chain seq x y z
N GLY A 1 -32.60 -9.74 -11.36
CA GLY A 1 -31.90 -10.85 -12.02
C GLY A 1 -30.93 -11.40 -11.01
N ASP A 2 -31.21 -12.59 -10.48
CA ASP A 2 -30.42 -13.15 -9.39
C ASP A 2 -29.07 -13.62 -9.94
N GLN A 3 -28.00 -12.93 -9.56
CA GLN A 3 -26.66 -13.37 -9.86
C GLN A 3 -26.35 -14.57 -8.94
N VAL A 4 -26.21 -15.75 -9.54
CA VAL A 4 -25.78 -16.97 -8.82
C VAL A 4 -24.32 -16.79 -8.41
N GLY A 5 -24.11 -16.39 -7.16
CA GLY A 5 -22.79 -16.20 -6.56
C GLY A 5 -22.34 -17.40 -5.73
N ILE A 6 -21.02 -17.51 -5.55
CA ILE A 6 -20.42 -18.47 -4.60
C ILE A 6 -20.21 -17.74 -3.27
N ALA A 7 -20.55 -18.40 -2.15
CA ALA A 7 -20.26 -17.89 -0.81
C ALA A 7 -19.02 -18.60 -0.22
N PRO A 8 -17.81 -18.02 -0.28
CA PRO A 8 -16.56 -18.68 0.11
C PRO A 8 -16.32 -18.69 1.63
N ARG A 9 -17.28 -19.21 2.40
CA ARG A 9 -17.25 -19.20 3.88
C ARG A 9 -16.06 -19.98 4.45
N MET A 10 -15.76 -21.14 3.88
CA MET A 10 -14.64 -21.99 4.31
C MET A 10 -13.29 -21.32 4.05
N PHE A 11 -13.14 -20.70 2.88
CA PHE A 11 -11.92 -19.97 2.52
C PHE A 11 -11.67 -18.81 3.49
N LYS A 12 -12.70 -18.00 3.77
CA LYS A 12 -12.59 -16.90 4.73
C LYS A 12 -12.13 -17.40 6.11
N ALA A 13 -12.74 -18.46 6.63
CA ALA A 13 -12.39 -19.01 7.93
C ALA A 13 -10.94 -19.55 7.98
N LEU A 14 -10.45 -20.12 6.88
CA LEU A 14 -9.08 -20.62 6.79
C LEU A 14 -8.05 -19.48 6.75
N VAL A 15 -8.23 -18.51 5.86
CA VAL A 15 -7.28 -17.39 5.68
C VAL A 15 -7.27 -16.46 6.89
N GLY A 16 -8.43 -16.25 7.52
CA GLY A 16 -8.56 -15.40 8.71
C GLY A 16 -8.10 -16.03 10.02
N ARG A 17 -7.78 -17.34 10.03
CA ARG A 17 -7.45 -18.05 11.27
C ARG A 17 -6.16 -17.49 11.91
N GLY A 18 -6.31 -16.95 13.12
CA GLY A 18 -5.18 -16.40 13.88
C GLY A 18 -4.75 -14.99 13.49
N HIS A 19 -5.49 -14.33 12.58
CA HIS A 19 -5.27 -12.92 12.25
C HIS A 19 -6.29 -12.04 12.98
N PRO A 20 -5.87 -11.03 13.76
CA PRO A 20 -6.79 -10.21 14.56
C PRO A 20 -7.83 -9.49 13.71
N GLU A 21 -7.43 -9.00 12.54
CA GLU A 21 -8.34 -8.29 11.62
C GLU A 21 -9.18 -9.23 10.72
N PHE A 22 -8.56 -10.18 10.02
CA PHE A 22 -9.25 -11.06 9.06
C PHE A 22 -10.11 -12.16 9.68
N SER A 23 -10.00 -12.41 10.99
CA SER A 23 -10.94 -13.28 11.72
C SER A 23 -12.30 -12.61 11.97
N THR A 24 -12.37 -11.28 11.84
CA THR A 24 -13.59 -10.50 12.06
C THR A 24 -14.46 -10.38 10.81
N ASN A 25 -15.67 -9.84 10.99
CA ASN A 25 -16.57 -9.48 9.90
C ASN A 25 -16.56 -7.97 9.59
N ARG A 26 -15.52 -7.24 10.01
CA ARG A 26 -15.39 -5.79 9.75
C ARG A 26 -14.90 -5.52 8.32
N GLN A 27 -15.00 -4.26 7.89
CA GLN A 27 -14.34 -3.79 6.67
C GLN A 27 -12.83 -3.82 6.88
N GLN A 28 -12.09 -4.20 5.85
CA GLN A 28 -10.64 -4.43 5.92
C GLN A 28 -9.93 -3.82 4.72
N ASP A 29 -8.65 -3.54 4.88
CA ASP A 29 -7.80 -3.03 3.81
C ASP A 29 -7.44 -4.15 2.80
N ALA A 30 -7.58 -3.84 1.51
CA ALA A 30 -7.34 -4.82 0.45
C ALA A 30 -5.85 -5.14 0.24
N GLN A 31 -4.97 -4.15 0.44
CA GLN A 31 -3.53 -4.33 0.31
C GLN A 31 -2.99 -5.18 1.46
N GLU A 32 -3.46 -4.95 2.69
CA GLU A 32 -3.12 -5.78 3.84
C GLU A 32 -3.56 -7.24 3.63
N PHE A 33 -4.79 -7.45 3.15
CA PHE A 33 -5.29 -8.80 2.86
C PHE A 33 -4.45 -9.50 1.77
N LEU A 34 -4.08 -8.79 0.71
CA LEU A 34 -3.26 -9.34 -0.37
C LEU A 34 -1.88 -9.78 0.14
N LEU A 35 -1.20 -8.94 0.94
CA LEU A 35 0.10 -9.30 1.51
C LEU A 35 -0.02 -10.48 2.49
N HIS A 36 -1.05 -10.52 3.33
CA HIS A 36 -1.31 -11.66 4.21
C HIS A 36 -1.52 -12.95 3.40
N PHE A 37 -2.29 -12.87 2.32
CA PHE A 37 -2.53 -14.01 1.44
C PHE A 37 -1.27 -14.49 0.72
N ILE A 38 -0.46 -13.59 0.15
CA ILE A 38 0.83 -13.92 -0.49
C ILE A 38 1.76 -14.61 0.51
N ASN A 39 1.87 -14.07 1.73
CA ASN A 39 2.68 -14.67 2.80
C ASN A 39 2.18 -16.06 3.21
N MET A 40 0.86 -16.28 3.19
CA MET A 40 0.28 -17.60 3.46
C MET A 40 0.64 -18.59 2.35
N VAL A 41 0.57 -18.18 1.07
CA VAL A 41 0.95 -19.02 -0.08
C VAL A 41 2.44 -19.37 -0.04
N GLU A 42 3.31 -18.38 0.19
CA GLU A 42 4.76 -18.55 0.37
C GLU A 42 5.10 -19.65 1.41
N ARG A 43 4.40 -19.65 2.55
CA ARG A 43 4.63 -20.63 3.62
C ARG A 43 4.21 -22.05 3.24
N ASN A 44 3.19 -22.18 2.37
CA ASN A 44 2.62 -23.47 1.99
C ASN A 44 3.20 -24.04 0.68
N CYS A 45 3.93 -23.24 -0.10
CA CYS A 45 4.48 -23.64 -1.41
C CYS A 45 6.00 -23.85 -1.42
N ARG A 46 6.63 -24.12 -0.26
CA ARG A 46 8.11 -24.18 -0.11
C ARG A 46 8.83 -25.22 -0.97
N SER A 47 8.19 -26.32 -1.33
CA SER A 47 8.80 -27.45 -2.05
C SER A 47 8.25 -27.64 -3.47
N GLY A 48 7.48 -26.69 -3.98
CA GLY A 48 6.83 -26.78 -5.29
C GLY A 48 6.91 -25.47 -6.06
N MET A 49 6.15 -25.38 -7.16
CA MET A 49 5.99 -24.13 -7.89
C MET A 49 5.27 -23.11 -7.00
N ASN A 50 5.95 -22.01 -6.68
CA ASN A 50 5.39 -20.93 -5.88
C ASN A 50 4.77 -19.86 -6.79
N PRO A 51 3.44 -19.69 -6.82
CA PRO A 51 2.81 -18.69 -7.67
C PRO A 51 3.07 -17.26 -7.18
N SER A 52 3.52 -17.06 -5.94
CA SER A 52 3.90 -15.74 -5.40
C SER A 52 5.09 -15.12 -6.16
N GLU A 53 5.91 -15.94 -6.82
CA GLU A 53 7.03 -15.48 -7.65
C GLU A 53 6.57 -14.60 -8.82
N ALA A 54 5.33 -14.76 -9.30
CA ALA A 54 4.78 -13.90 -10.36
C ALA A 54 4.63 -12.43 -9.96
N PHE A 55 4.55 -12.14 -8.65
CA PHE A 55 4.43 -10.79 -8.11
C PHE A 55 5.74 -10.27 -7.52
N ARG A 56 6.75 -11.13 -7.41
CA ARG A 56 7.99 -10.82 -6.71
C ARG A 56 8.91 -9.96 -7.57
N PHE A 57 9.43 -8.87 -7.01
CA PHE A 57 10.46 -8.06 -7.64
C PHE A 57 11.54 -7.62 -6.64
N LEU A 58 12.67 -7.16 -7.16
CA LEU A 58 13.77 -6.60 -6.37
C LEU A 58 13.73 -5.07 -6.43
N VAL A 59 13.74 -4.44 -5.27
CA VAL A 59 13.91 -3.00 -5.11
C VAL A 59 15.35 -2.74 -4.69
N GLU A 60 16.06 -1.97 -5.51
CA GLU A 60 17.37 -1.45 -5.17
C GLU A 60 17.24 -0.05 -4.59
N GLU A 61 17.75 0.12 -3.36
CA GLU A 61 17.83 1.39 -2.67
C GLU A 61 19.29 1.87 -2.65
N LYS A 62 19.49 3.11 -3.09
CA LYS A 62 20.81 3.75 -3.14
C LYS A 62 20.83 4.94 -2.19
N ILE A 63 21.61 4.83 -1.12
CA ILE A 63 21.84 5.91 -0.16
C ILE A 63 23.17 6.57 -0.49
N VAL A 64 23.16 7.88 -0.76
CA VAL A 64 24.36 8.66 -1.09
C VAL A 64 24.67 9.65 0.03
N CYS A 65 25.88 9.58 0.58
CA CYS A 65 26.36 10.60 1.51
C CYS A 65 26.63 11.91 0.76
N GLN A 66 25.99 13.01 1.15
CA GLN A 66 26.13 14.29 0.45
C GLN A 66 27.53 14.89 0.59
N GLN A 67 28.21 14.67 1.72
CA GLN A 67 29.55 15.24 1.97
C GLN A 67 30.65 14.44 1.27
N SER A 68 30.61 13.11 1.32
CA SER A 68 31.67 12.26 0.76
C SER A 68 31.37 11.71 -0.63
N GLN A 69 30.17 11.92 -1.16
CA GLN A 69 29.65 11.38 -2.44
C GLN A 69 29.74 9.84 -2.54
N LYS A 70 29.90 9.14 -1.41
CA LYS A 70 29.93 7.67 -1.36
C LYS A 70 28.51 7.13 -1.35
N ALA A 71 28.29 6.06 -2.09
CA ALA A 71 26.99 5.40 -2.19
C ALA A 71 27.00 4.03 -1.50
N LYS A 72 25.92 3.72 -0.78
CA LYS A 72 25.59 2.38 -0.29
C LYS A 72 24.38 1.88 -1.04
N TYR A 73 24.48 0.67 -1.58
CA TYR A 73 23.39 -0.01 -2.26
C TYR A 73 22.83 -1.11 -1.36
N THR A 74 21.52 -1.18 -1.25
CA THR A 74 20.80 -2.21 -0.51
C THR A 74 19.68 -2.74 -1.37
N GLN A 75 19.56 -4.06 -1.48
CA GLN A 75 18.50 -4.70 -2.24
C GLN A 75 17.50 -5.36 -1.29
N ARG A 76 16.21 -5.24 -1.59
CA ARG A 76 15.13 -5.91 -0.87
C ARG A 76 14.14 -6.53 -1.86
N VAL A 77 13.49 -7.60 -1.45
CA VAL A 77 12.38 -8.21 -2.20
C VAL A 77 11.10 -7.50 -1.80
N ASP A 78 10.25 -7.21 -2.78
CA ASP A 78 8.93 -6.62 -2.57
C ASP A 78 7.90 -7.26 -3.50
N TYR A 79 6.62 -7.09 -3.17
CA TYR A 79 5.47 -7.63 -3.92
C TYR A 79 4.50 -6.54 -4.38
N ILE A 80 4.59 -5.33 -3.82
CA ILE A 80 3.69 -4.23 -4.14
C ILE A 80 4.50 -2.94 -4.29
N VAL A 81 4.30 -2.25 -5.41
CA VAL A 81 4.88 -0.91 -5.59
C VAL A 81 3.91 0.12 -5.02
N GLN A 82 4.35 0.85 -3.99
CA GLN A 82 3.56 1.95 -3.42
C GLN A 82 3.72 3.21 -4.26
N LEU A 83 2.59 3.74 -4.75
CA LEU A 83 2.57 4.92 -5.60
C LEU A 83 2.12 6.14 -4.79
N PRO A 84 3.01 7.12 -4.51
CA PRO A 84 2.57 8.38 -3.91
C PRO A 84 1.66 9.12 -4.88
N VAL A 85 0.61 9.74 -4.36
CA VAL A 85 -0.34 10.54 -5.15
C VAL A 85 0.03 12.02 -5.02
N PRO A 86 0.61 12.66 -6.06
CA PRO A 86 0.95 14.08 -6.03
C PRO A 86 -0.31 14.92 -6.26
N MET A 87 -0.85 15.46 -5.17
CA MET A 87 -2.07 16.28 -5.20
C MET A 87 -1.84 17.65 -5.87
N ASP A 88 -0.60 18.14 -5.89
CA ASP A 88 -0.19 19.37 -6.56
C ASP A 88 -0.30 19.31 -8.09
N GLN A 89 -0.36 18.10 -8.65
CA GLN A 89 -0.48 17.86 -10.09
C GLN A 89 -1.92 17.56 -10.53
N ALA A 90 -2.90 17.67 -9.62
CA ALA A 90 -4.28 17.44 -9.95
C ALA A 90 -4.81 18.52 -10.91
N THR A 91 -5.42 18.10 -12.01
CA THR A 91 -5.89 19.01 -13.08
C THR A 91 -7.29 19.57 -12.82
N ASN A 92 -8.01 19.02 -11.84
CA ASN A 92 -9.42 19.29 -11.58
C ASN A 92 -9.66 19.87 -10.18
N MET A 93 -8.70 20.66 -9.67
CA MET A 93 -8.76 21.20 -8.30
C MET A 93 -9.98 22.10 -8.06
N GLU A 94 -10.38 22.93 -9.02
CA GLU A 94 -11.54 23.81 -8.88
C GLU A 94 -12.87 23.02 -8.82
N GLU A 95 -13.01 22.01 -9.67
CA GLU A 95 -14.18 21.11 -9.65
C GLU A 95 -14.25 20.29 -8.35
N LEU A 96 -13.08 19.87 -7.84
CA LEU A 96 -12.95 19.17 -6.57
C LEU A 96 -13.46 20.04 -5.42
N GLN A 97 -13.02 21.30 -5.35
CA GLN A 97 -13.41 22.25 -4.30
C GLN A 97 -14.91 22.54 -4.32
N GLU A 98 -15.50 22.73 -5.51
CA GLU A 98 -16.94 22.93 -5.65
C GLU A 98 -17.74 21.69 -5.21
N ALA A 99 -17.25 20.49 -5.54
CA ALA A 99 -17.86 19.24 -5.11
C ALA A 99 -17.72 19.01 -3.60
N GLU A 100 -16.59 19.39 -3.02
CA GLU A 100 -16.35 19.34 -1.56
C GLU A 100 -17.28 20.30 -0.83
N ARG A 101 -17.41 21.55 -1.30
CA ARG A 101 -18.38 22.52 -0.74
C ARG A 101 -19.81 21.99 -0.78
N ARG A 102 -20.24 21.47 -1.92
CA ARG A 102 -21.58 20.87 -2.07
C ARG A 102 -21.78 19.65 -1.16
N ARG A 103 -20.71 18.88 -0.88
CA ARG A 103 -20.75 17.77 0.07
C ARG A 103 -20.82 18.26 1.51
N GLU A 104 -20.06 19.28 1.90
CA GLU A 104 -20.14 19.85 3.25
C GLU A 104 -21.53 20.43 3.55
N GLU A 105 -22.16 21.07 2.56
CA GLU A 105 -23.55 21.52 2.62
C GLU A 105 -24.54 20.35 2.75
N ALA A 106 -24.27 19.22 2.08
CA ALA A 106 -25.08 18.00 2.17
C ALA A 106 -24.88 17.24 3.50
N ASP A 107 -23.67 17.23 4.03
CA ASP A 107 -23.30 16.55 5.28
C ASP A 107 -23.83 17.33 6.50
N THR A 108 -23.92 18.66 6.41
CA THR A 108 -24.61 19.49 7.42
C THR A 108 -26.13 19.33 7.39
N THR A 109 -26.69 18.89 6.26
CA THR A 109 -28.14 18.68 6.10
C THR A 109 -28.59 17.23 6.26
N CYS A 110 -27.69 16.25 6.29
CA CYS A 110 -28.03 14.82 6.37
C CYS A 110 -27.29 14.07 7.49
N SER A 111 -28.02 13.28 8.29
CA SER A 111 -27.52 12.72 9.56
C SER A 111 -26.48 11.60 9.48
N ASN A 112 -26.01 11.17 8.30
CA ASN A 112 -24.91 10.19 8.16
C ASN A 112 -24.27 10.21 6.74
N PRO A 113 -23.06 10.76 6.56
CA PRO A 113 -22.41 10.79 5.24
C PRO A 113 -21.50 9.58 4.98
N ILE A 114 -21.66 8.93 3.81
CA ILE A 114 -20.78 7.86 3.32
C ILE A 114 -19.72 8.47 2.39
N ARG A 115 -18.44 8.34 2.78
CA ARG A 115 -17.28 8.82 2.01
C ARG A 115 -16.86 7.79 0.96
N CYS A 116 -16.87 8.17 -0.32
CA CYS A 116 -16.22 7.42 -1.40
C CYS A 116 -14.99 8.20 -1.92
N LEU A 117 -13.83 7.54 -1.94
CA LEU A 117 -12.58 8.06 -2.50
C LEU A 117 -12.53 7.79 -4.02
N PHE A 118 -12.29 8.84 -4.81
CA PHE A 118 -12.05 8.75 -6.25
C PHE A 118 -10.62 8.22 -6.50
N GLY A 119 -10.48 7.30 -7.47
CA GLY A 119 -9.20 6.71 -7.85
C GLY A 119 -8.35 7.63 -8.74
N CYS A 120 -7.03 7.58 -8.54
CA CYS A 120 -6.05 8.28 -9.37
C CYS A 120 -5.16 7.26 -10.10
N SER A 121 -4.88 7.46 -11.38
CA SER A 121 -3.93 6.65 -12.17
C SER A 121 -2.75 7.54 -12.54
N GLN A 122 -1.53 7.21 -12.07
CA GLN A 122 -0.31 7.93 -12.46
C GLN A 122 0.87 7.00 -12.77
N ARG A 123 1.76 7.53 -13.62
CA ARG A 123 2.92 6.87 -14.24
C ARG A 123 4.14 6.99 -13.32
N THR A 124 4.68 5.86 -12.87
CA THR A 124 5.92 5.83 -12.06
C THR A 124 7.16 6.05 -12.91
N GLY A 125 7.90 7.12 -12.60
CA GLY A 125 9.20 7.38 -13.22
C GLY A 125 10.01 8.52 -12.61
N ASN A 126 9.69 9.00 -11.39
CA ASN A 126 10.47 10.05 -10.74
C ASN A 126 11.28 9.51 -9.57
N THR A 127 12.60 9.74 -9.68
CA THR A 127 13.62 9.54 -8.65
C THR A 127 13.29 10.39 -7.42
N HIS A 128 12.66 9.78 -6.42
CA HIS A 128 12.33 10.46 -5.17
C HIS A 128 13.60 10.73 -4.36
N ARG A 129 13.97 12.01 -4.28
CA ARG A 129 15.02 12.52 -3.39
C ARG A 129 14.43 12.56 -1.97
N PHE A 130 14.63 11.51 -1.19
CA PHE A 130 14.21 11.45 0.21
C PHE A 130 15.15 12.34 1.04
N LEU A 131 14.66 13.50 1.47
CA LEU A 131 15.34 14.34 2.45
C LEU A 131 15.15 13.73 3.85
N GLU A 132 16.29 13.38 4.43
CA GLU A 132 16.66 13.34 5.85
C GLU A 132 15.58 13.13 6.91
N LEU A 133 15.70 11.99 7.60
CA LEU A 133 15.76 11.95 9.07
C LEU A 133 16.97 11.11 9.47
N CYS A 134 18.15 11.73 9.50
CA CYS A 134 19.32 11.18 10.18
C CYS A 134 19.20 11.56 11.67
N SER A 135 18.34 10.85 12.41
CA SER A 135 18.38 10.87 13.86
C SER A 135 19.42 9.86 14.33
N ALA A 136 20.61 10.39 14.61
CA ALA A 136 21.51 9.97 15.68
C ALA A 136 21.56 8.46 16.03
N SER A 137 22.59 7.79 15.52
CA SER A 137 23.36 6.88 16.37
C SER A 137 24.84 7.18 16.17
N GLN A 138 25.31 8.18 16.92
CA GLN A 138 26.72 8.27 17.30
C GLN A 138 27.03 7.00 18.10
N ASN A 139 27.83 6.10 17.54
CA ASN A 139 29.03 5.55 18.16
C ASN A 139 29.60 4.41 17.29
N HIS A 140 30.92 4.43 17.13
CA HIS A 140 31.75 3.46 16.41
C HIS A 140 31.84 3.62 14.89
N CYS A 141 32.57 4.65 14.47
CA CYS A 141 33.52 4.51 13.37
C CYS A 141 34.92 4.72 13.97
N HIS A 142 35.53 3.64 14.44
CA HIS A 142 36.95 3.60 14.76
C HIS A 142 37.57 2.37 14.08
N LYS A 143 38.54 2.70 13.21
CA LYS A 143 39.46 1.86 12.43
C LYS A 143 38.90 1.17 11.20
#